data_AF-A0ABD2TFI3-F1
#
_entry.id   AF-A0ABD2TFI3-F1
#
_cell.length_a   1.000
_cell.length_b   1.000
_cell.length_c   1.000
_cell.angle_alpha   90.00
_cell.angle_beta   90.00
_cell.angle_gamma   90.00
#
_symmetry.space_group_name_H-M   'P 1'
#
loop_
_entity.id
_entity.type
_entity.pdbx_description
1 polymer ?
#
loop_
_entity_poly.entity_id
_entity_poly.type
_entity_poly.pdbx_seq_one_letter_code
_entity_poly.pdbx_strand_id
1 'polypeptide(L)'
;MDVDALSIHFPEIILMDILSRLPVQSLLRFKCVSKYWETLISEPYFKKKHLNRAKNDQDSQKLLTIQMCSKNRIFSMYCCPLLPVQLVEDVQKLNFPSNPTPWHCRIHCCYDGLAVMEVRDNFKDKHSTLLLWNPSTRESIVLPSPEFPRGSLTCFGLGYDSTSGGYKIFQHYQGCSFPGEILALKGGSWRRIDEHPRGIDNRFVCRQFLAFVHAAFHWIAYSQNHAVVVSFSISNEVYGEIPFPEKMSALTALIGATVLEGMLCVHSNSIYPGKRTIKLWVLKEYGIKESWIPFLSVEDPTGAISIPKYRFADGEMLFWCNEGVMFRTRCGPFGAWPRSDTIFDGHAFRERLISPTRCGPFGAWPSCDSICDGHAFTESLISPRSLTY
;
A
#
# COMPACT_ATOMS: atom_id res chain seq x y z
N MET A 1 -41.10 40.06 -13.54
CA MET A 1 -40.34 39.33 -14.57
C MET A 1 -39.60 38.23 -13.86
N ASP A 2 -40.25 37.07 -13.77
CA ASP A 2 -39.64 35.85 -13.29
C ASP A 2 -38.58 35.41 -14.28
N VAL A 3 -37.33 35.36 -13.84
CA VAL A 3 -36.30 34.61 -14.54
C VAL A 3 -36.44 33.18 -14.05
N ASP A 4 -37.34 32.42 -14.68
CA ASP A 4 -37.31 30.96 -14.63
C ASP A 4 -35.97 30.53 -15.24
N ALA A 5 -34.95 30.44 -14.38
CA ALA A 5 -33.72 29.77 -14.72
C ALA A 5 -34.09 28.31 -15.02
N LEU A 6 -34.13 27.95 -16.30
CA LEU A 6 -34.27 26.56 -16.75
C LEU A 6 -33.26 25.71 -15.97
N SER A 7 -33.73 24.97 -14.98
CA SER A 7 -32.89 24.05 -14.22
C SER A 7 -32.51 22.94 -15.19
N ILE A 8 -31.29 22.98 -15.73
CA ILE A 8 -30.76 21.91 -16.57
C ILE A 8 -30.62 20.67 -15.68
N HIS A 9 -31.62 19.79 -15.75
CA HIS A 9 -31.64 18.57 -14.97
C HIS A 9 -30.84 17.51 -15.72
N PHE A 10 -29.57 17.35 -15.35
CA PHE A 10 -28.77 16.23 -15.84
C PHE A 10 -29.26 14.93 -15.21
N PRO A 11 -29.46 13.85 -15.99
CA PRO A 11 -29.69 12.52 -15.45
C PRO A 11 -28.61 12.14 -14.44
N GLU A 12 -29.02 11.55 -13.32
CA GLU A 12 -28.13 11.17 -12.21
C GLU A 12 -26.95 10.32 -12.67
N ILE A 13 -27.18 9.41 -13.62
CA ILE A 13 -26.15 8.55 -14.22
C ILE A 13 -25.05 9.36 -14.90
N ILE A 14 -25.39 10.46 -15.58
CA ILE A 14 -24.43 11.33 -16.24
C ILE A 14 -23.62 12.10 -15.20
N LEU A 15 -24.29 12.62 -14.16
CA LEU A 15 -23.60 13.28 -13.04
C LEU A 15 -22.62 12.35 -12.33
N MET A 16 -23.03 11.11 -12.03
CA MET A 16 -22.14 10.08 -11.49
C MET A 16 -20.97 9.81 -12.44
N ASP A 17 -21.21 9.77 -13.76
CA ASP A 17 -20.14 9.59 -14.74
C ASP A 17 -19.13 10.73 -14.74
N ILE A 18 -19.58 11.98 -14.68
CA ILE A 18 -18.70 13.14 -14.64
C ILE A 18 -17.91 13.15 -13.32
N LEU A 19 -18.62 13.03 -12.21
CA LEU A 19 -18.05 13.06 -10.87
C LEU A 19 -17.03 11.97 -10.63
N SER A 20 -17.29 10.75 -11.08
CA SER A 20 -16.38 9.62 -10.85
C SER A 20 -15.03 9.75 -11.58
N ARG A 21 -14.85 10.78 -12.42
CA ARG A 21 -13.55 11.15 -13.05
C ARG A 21 -12.76 12.16 -12.22
N LEU A 22 -13.35 12.73 -11.17
CA LEU A 22 -12.72 13.79 -10.40
C LEU A 22 -11.82 13.23 -9.28
N PRO A 23 -10.73 13.94 -8.94
CA PRO A 23 -9.92 13.61 -7.78
C PRO A 23 -10.74 13.62 -6.49
N VAL A 24 -10.32 12.81 -5.50
CA VAL A 24 -11.03 12.67 -4.23
C VAL A 24 -11.21 14.03 -3.52
N GLN A 25 -10.20 14.90 -3.57
CA GLN A 25 -10.27 16.24 -2.98
C GLN A 25 -11.39 17.12 -3.57
N SER A 26 -11.62 17.04 -4.87
CA SER A 26 -12.72 17.77 -5.51
C SER A 26 -14.08 17.20 -5.11
N LEU A 27 -14.18 15.87 -5.02
CA LEU A 27 -15.39 15.20 -4.57
C LEU A 27 -15.77 15.60 -3.14
N LEU A 28 -14.80 15.62 -2.22
CA LEU A 28 -15.04 16.05 -0.84
C LEU A 28 -15.54 17.49 -0.76
N ARG A 29 -14.94 18.41 -1.54
CA ARG A 29 -15.44 19.79 -1.65
C ARG A 29 -16.88 19.84 -2.15
N PHE A 30 -17.23 19.02 -3.13
CA PHE A 30 -18.58 18.98 -3.69
C PHE A 30 -19.62 18.41 -2.73
N LYS A 31 -19.23 17.48 -1.84
CA LYS A 31 -20.12 17.05 -0.74
C LYS A 31 -20.54 18.22 0.15
N CYS A 32 -19.66 19.21 0.35
CA CYS A 32 -19.97 20.38 1.17
C CYS A 32 -20.88 21.41 0.49
N VAL A 33 -21.05 21.34 -0.84
CA VAL A 33 -21.81 22.34 -1.61
C VAL A 33 -23.31 22.04 -1.64
N SER A 34 -23.70 20.76 -1.61
CA SER A 34 -25.11 20.37 -1.69
C SER A 34 -25.37 18.96 -1.15
N LYS A 35 -26.50 18.81 -0.42
CA LYS A 35 -26.98 17.52 0.11
C LYS A 35 -27.20 16.48 -0.98
N TYR A 36 -27.60 16.89 -2.18
CA TYR A 36 -27.78 15.98 -3.31
C TYR A 36 -26.44 15.36 -3.72
N TRP A 37 -25.40 16.18 -3.88
CA TRP A 37 -24.05 15.71 -4.23
C TRP A 37 -23.43 14.90 -3.09
N GLU A 38 -23.67 15.29 -1.84
CA GLU A 38 -23.26 14.50 -0.68
C GLU A 38 -23.84 13.09 -0.71
N THR A 39 -25.14 12.96 -0.97
CA THR A 39 -25.85 11.68 -1.07
C THR A 39 -25.28 10.87 -2.24
N LEU A 40 -25.22 11.47 -3.43
CA LEU A 40 -24.73 10.86 -4.65
C LEU A 40 -23.29 10.33 -4.54
N ILE A 41 -22.39 11.11 -3.93
CA ILE A 41 -20.98 10.72 -3.74
C ILE A 41 -20.82 9.68 -2.62
N SER A 42 -21.76 9.65 -1.67
CA SER A 42 -21.74 8.69 -0.55
C SER A 42 -22.29 7.32 -0.95
N GLU A 43 -23.06 7.23 -2.04
CA GLU A 43 -23.65 6.01 -2.57
C GLU A 43 -22.58 4.91 -2.81
N PRO A 44 -22.84 3.66 -2.37
CA PRO A 44 -21.94 2.53 -2.61
C PRO A 44 -21.57 2.33 -4.08
N TYR A 45 -22.56 2.48 -4.97
CA TYR A 45 -22.35 2.33 -6.41
C TYR A 45 -21.39 3.39 -6.95
N PHE A 46 -21.53 4.65 -6.52
CA PHE A 46 -20.62 5.73 -6.90
C PHE A 46 -19.19 5.44 -6.44
N LYS A 47 -19.00 5.02 -5.17
CA LYS A 47 -17.69 4.67 -4.63
C LYS A 47 -17.04 3.51 -5.39
N LYS A 48 -17.81 2.48 -5.76
CA LYS A 48 -17.34 1.36 -6.59
C LYS A 48 -16.94 1.82 -7.99
N LYS A 49 -17.73 2.71 -8.62
CA LYS A 49 -17.43 3.28 -9.94
C LYS A 49 -16.15 4.11 -9.91
N HIS A 50 -16.00 5.00 -8.92
CA HIS A 50 -14.79 5.79 -8.69
C HIS A 50 -13.56 4.89 -8.42
N LEU A 51 -13.72 3.85 -7.59
CA LEU A 51 -12.69 2.85 -7.32
C LEU A 51 -12.22 2.16 -8.61
N ASN A 52 -13.13 1.74 -9.48
CA ASN A 52 -12.73 1.06 -10.71
C ASN A 52 -12.00 2.00 -11.68
N ARG A 53 -12.38 3.28 -11.72
CA ARG A 53 -11.69 4.28 -12.55
C ARG A 53 -10.29 4.59 -12.04
N ALA A 54 -10.15 4.86 -10.75
CA ALA A 54 -8.86 5.20 -10.16
C ALA A 54 -7.82 4.06 -10.29
N LYS A 55 -8.23 2.80 -10.54
CA LYS A 55 -7.28 1.69 -10.84
C LYS A 55 -6.44 1.95 -12.10
N ASN A 56 -7.01 2.62 -13.10
CA ASN A 56 -6.37 2.87 -14.39
C ASN A 56 -5.94 4.34 -14.55
N ASP A 57 -6.29 5.19 -13.59
CA ASP A 57 -5.95 6.59 -13.59
C ASP A 57 -4.56 6.83 -12.97
N GLN A 58 -3.67 7.46 -13.73
CA GLN A 58 -2.34 7.82 -13.28
C GLN A 58 -2.39 9.00 -12.30
N ASP A 59 -3.35 9.91 -12.45
CA ASP A 59 -3.49 11.10 -11.59
C ASP A 59 -3.93 10.75 -10.16
N SER A 60 -4.54 9.57 -10.02
CA SER A 60 -4.91 9.00 -8.73
C SER A 60 -3.71 8.44 -7.93
N GLN A 61 -2.53 8.28 -8.55
CA GLN A 61 -1.33 7.78 -7.86
C GLN A 61 -0.56 8.92 -7.21
N LYS A 62 -0.28 8.76 -5.92
CA LYS A 62 0.37 9.77 -5.10
C LYS A 62 1.46 9.18 -4.23
N LEU A 63 2.43 10.01 -3.89
CA LEU A 63 3.46 9.70 -2.92
C LEU A 63 3.11 10.41 -1.62
N LEU A 64 2.83 9.62 -0.59
CA LEU A 64 2.70 10.11 0.78
C LEU A 64 4.07 10.07 1.44
N THR A 65 4.51 11.18 2.02
CA THR A 65 5.81 11.27 2.69
C THR A 65 5.69 11.88 4.09
N ILE A 66 6.59 11.44 4.96
CA ILE A 66 6.85 12.07 6.25
C ILE A 66 8.22 12.71 6.18
N GLN A 67 8.27 13.98 6.53
CA GLN A 67 9.49 14.78 6.60
C GLN A 67 9.75 15.21 8.04
N MET A 68 11.01 15.23 8.44
CA MET A 68 11.45 15.75 9.73
C MET A 68 12.24 17.03 9.51
N CYS A 69 11.77 18.13 10.10
CA CYS A 69 12.52 19.37 10.11
C CYS A 69 13.67 19.26 11.12
N SER A 70 14.91 19.36 10.64
CA SER A 70 16.12 19.17 11.46
C SER A 70 16.25 20.17 12.61
N LYS A 71 15.74 21.40 12.44
CA LYS A 71 15.89 22.50 13.40
C LYS A 71 15.06 22.33 14.67
N ASN A 72 13.85 21.82 14.54
CA ASN A 72 12.88 21.71 15.65
C ASN A 72 12.39 20.26 15.89
N ARG A 73 12.88 19.29 15.11
CA ARG A 73 12.47 17.87 15.13
C ARG A 73 10.96 17.68 14.98
N ILE A 74 10.30 18.61 14.30
CA ILE A 74 8.88 18.51 14.00
C ILE A 74 8.70 17.66 12.74
N PHE A 75 7.82 16.67 12.85
CA PHE A 75 7.39 15.90 11.70
C PHE A 75 6.31 16.65 10.93
N SER A 76 6.38 16.63 9.61
CA SER A 76 5.37 17.15 8.69
C SER A 76 5.03 16.11 7.64
N MET A 77 3.76 16.05 7.24
CA MET A 77 3.32 15.15 6.18
C MET A 77 3.06 15.89 4.89
N TYR A 78 3.47 15.28 3.79
CA TYR A 78 3.26 15.81 2.46
C TYR A 78 2.75 14.73 1.52
N CYS A 79 1.99 15.16 0.54
CA CYS A 79 1.47 14.33 -0.51
C CYS A 79 1.68 15.03 -1.85
N CYS A 80 2.07 14.27 -2.87
CA CYS A 80 2.22 14.79 -4.22
C CYS A 80 1.85 13.73 -5.27
N PRO A 81 1.44 14.13 -6.48
CA PRO A 81 1.23 13.23 -7.59
C PRO A 81 2.51 12.46 -7.96
N LEU A 82 2.38 11.19 -8.33
CA LEU A 82 3.47 10.38 -8.86
C LEU A 82 3.58 10.58 -10.38
N LEU A 83 4.03 11.78 -10.77
CA LEU A 83 4.27 12.15 -12.17
C LEU A 83 5.77 12.20 -12.48
N PRO A 84 6.20 11.96 -13.73
CA PRO A 84 7.62 12.00 -14.11
C PRO A 84 8.27 13.36 -13.87
N VAL A 85 7.50 14.44 -14.04
CA VAL A 85 7.92 15.81 -13.75
C VAL A 85 7.06 16.33 -12.59
N GLN A 86 7.72 16.87 -11.57
CA GLN A 86 7.06 17.34 -10.37
C GLN A 86 7.44 18.80 -10.08
N LEU A 87 6.43 19.66 -9.88
CA LEU A 87 6.60 21.04 -9.48
C LEU A 87 6.48 21.17 -7.96
N VAL A 88 7.07 22.23 -7.40
CA VAL A 88 6.93 22.56 -5.97
C VAL A 88 5.46 22.75 -5.58
N GLU A 89 4.68 23.34 -6.49
CA GLU A 89 3.25 23.63 -6.31
C GLU A 89 2.39 22.36 -6.19
N ASP A 90 2.88 21.22 -6.68
CA ASP A 90 2.19 19.93 -6.59
C ASP A 90 2.31 19.28 -5.20
N VAL A 91 3.21 19.79 -4.35
CA VAL A 91 3.47 19.26 -3.01
C VAL A 91 2.46 19.84 -2.02
N GLN A 92 1.47 19.04 -1.66
CA GLN A 92 0.46 19.40 -0.68
C GLN A 92 0.91 19.01 0.74
N LYS A 93 0.94 19.97 1.66
CA LYS A 93 1.07 19.70 3.09
C LYS A 93 -0.23 19.12 3.65
N LEU A 94 -0.14 18.03 4.39
CA LEU A 94 -1.26 17.38 5.07
C LEU A 94 -1.20 17.63 6.57
N ASN A 95 -2.38 17.76 7.19
CA ASN A 95 -2.49 17.79 8.65
C ASN A 95 -2.38 16.37 9.21
N PHE A 96 -1.85 16.25 10.42
CA PHE A 96 -1.85 14.97 11.11
C PHE A 96 -3.27 14.55 11.51
N PRO A 97 -3.58 13.24 11.43
CA PRO A 97 -4.83 12.72 11.94
C PRO A 97 -4.94 12.85 13.48
N SER A 98 -3.80 12.93 14.19
CA SER A 98 -3.72 13.20 15.61
C SER A 98 -3.39 14.68 15.87
N ASN A 99 -3.98 15.25 16.92
CA ASN A 99 -3.67 16.59 17.41
C ASN A 99 -3.23 16.44 18.89
N PRO A 100 -2.06 16.96 19.30
CA PRO A 100 -1.09 17.79 18.58
C PRO A 100 -0.18 17.01 17.59
N THR A 101 0.71 17.74 16.89
CA THR A 101 1.73 17.15 16.00
C THR A 101 2.61 16.17 16.77
N PRO A 102 2.80 14.93 16.28
CA PRO A 102 3.54 13.92 17.02
C PRO A 102 5.06 14.20 17.02
N TRP A 103 5.71 13.80 18.11
CA TRP A 103 7.18 13.79 18.23
C TRP A 103 7.82 12.79 17.26
N HIS A 104 7.17 11.68 16.95
CA HIS A 104 7.62 10.72 15.95
C HIS A 104 6.45 10.14 15.17
N CYS A 105 6.60 10.02 13.86
CA CYS A 105 5.61 9.43 12.98
C CYS A 105 6.27 8.45 12.00
N ARG A 106 5.60 7.32 11.77
CA ARG A 106 5.98 6.32 10.77
C ARG A 106 4.76 5.88 9.98
N ILE A 107 4.89 5.76 8.66
CA ILE A 107 3.91 5.06 7.83
C ILE A 107 4.45 3.64 7.67
N HIS A 108 3.68 2.64 8.11
CA HIS A 108 4.12 1.26 8.00
C HIS A 108 3.80 0.67 6.62
N CYS A 109 2.60 0.91 6.11
CA CYS A 109 2.18 0.45 4.80
C CYS A 109 0.98 1.24 4.28
N CYS A 110 0.76 1.16 2.97
CA CYS A 110 -0.43 1.69 2.30
C CYS A 110 -1.07 0.59 1.44
N TYR A 111 -2.39 0.49 1.45
CA TYR A 111 -3.15 -0.40 0.59
C TYR A 111 -4.56 0.17 0.36
N ASP A 112 -5.05 0.14 -0.87
CA ASP A 112 -6.38 0.67 -1.25
C ASP A 112 -6.69 2.08 -0.73
N GLY A 113 -5.69 2.98 -0.74
CA GLY A 113 -5.85 4.36 -0.29
C GLY A 113 -5.93 4.53 1.23
N LEU A 114 -5.80 3.45 1.98
CA LEU A 114 -5.64 3.44 3.44
C LEU A 114 -4.16 3.31 3.79
N ALA A 115 -3.77 3.92 4.91
CA ALA A 115 -2.42 3.87 5.46
C ALA A 115 -2.48 3.43 6.92
N VAL A 116 -1.60 2.49 7.28
CA VAL A 116 -1.35 2.13 8.68
C VAL A 116 -0.20 2.99 9.18
N MET A 117 -0.45 3.76 10.23
CA MET A 117 0.49 4.73 10.77
C MET A 117 0.72 4.51 12.26
N GLU A 118 1.93 4.83 12.71
CA GLU A 118 2.30 4.86 14.11
C GLU A 118 2.74 6.27 14.49
N VAL A 119 2.12 6.84 15.52
CA VAL A 119 2.44 8.17 16.05
C VAL A 119 2.86 8.06 17.52
N ARG A 120 3.81 8.91 17.93
CA ARG A 120 4.22 9.08 19.34
C ARG A 120 4.21 10.56 19.67
N ASP A 121 3.52 10.93 20.74
CA ASP A 121 3.34 12.34 21.09
C ASP A 121 4.56 12.93 21.83
N ASN A 122 5.31 12.11 22.57
CA ASN A 122 6.47 12.54 23.35
C ASN A 122 7.59 11.50 23.31
N PHE A 123 8.85 11.95 23.33
CA PHE A 123 10.03 11.10 23.47
C PHE A 123 10.04 10.24 24.74
N LYS A 124 9.44 10.75 25.83
CA LYS A 124 9.35 10.03 27.11
C LYS A 124 8.25 8.96 27.12
N ASP A 125 7.31 9.02 26.18
CA ASP A 125 6.25 8.04 26.11
C ASP A 125 6.78 6.74 25.51
N LYS A 126 6.56 5.64 26.23
CA LYS A 126 6.88 4.30 25.75
C LYS A 126 5.79 3.75 24.84
N HIS A 127 4.62 4.38 24.83
CA HIS A 127 3.46 3.97 24.05
C HIS A 127 3.38 4.77 22.74
N SER A 128 3.08 4.06 21.67
CA SER A 128 2.75 4.64 20.38
C SER A 128 1.29 4.35 20.04
N THR A 129 0.63 5.28 19.37
CA THR A 129 -0.73 5.10 18.90
C THR A 129 -0.70 4.60 17.46
N LEU A 130 -1.40 3.49 17.20
CA LEU A 130 -1.57 2.95 15.85
C LEU A 130 -2.86 3.51 15.25
N LEU A 131 -2.78 4.01 14.02
CA LEU A 131 -3.88 4.64 13.31
C LEU A 131 -4.10 3.94 11.96
N LEU A 132 -5.35 3.81 11.57
CA LEU A 132 -5.73 3.59 10.19
C LEU A 132 -6.26 4.91 9.63
N TRP A 133 -5.62 5.41 8.58
CA TRP A 133 -5.89 6.73 8.02
C TRP A 133 -6.14 6.64 6.53
N ASN A 134 -7.09 7.43 6.03
CA ASN A 134 -7.19 7.71 4.60
C ASN A 134 -6.64 9.13 4.34
N PRO A 135 -5.47 9.27 3.67
CA PRO A 135 -4.88 10.57 3.38
C PRO A 135 -5.75 11.48 2.52
N SER A 136 -6.53 10.90 1.61
CA SER A 136 -7.38 11.62 0.68
C SER A 136 -8.64 12.16 1.36
N THR A 137 -9.30 11.37 2.21
CA THR A 137 -10.52 11.80 2.95
C THR A 137 -10.21 12.49 4.26
N ARG A 138 -8.98 12.37 4.77
CA ARG A 138 -8.51 12.84 6.07
C ARG A 138 -9.22 12.20 7.27
N GLU A 139 -10.04 11.19 7.03
CA GLU A 139 -10.66 10.38 8.08
C GLU A 139 -9.62 9.43 8.67
N SER A 140 -9.68 9.20 9.98
CA SER A 140 -8.82 8.26 10.70
C SER A 140 -9.60 7.53 11.79
N ILE A 141 -9.10 6.36 12.18
CA ILE A 141 -9.49 5.68 13.41
C ILE A 141 -8.26 5.26 14.20
N VAL A 142 -8.39 5.25 15.52
CA VAL A 142 -7.41 4.64 16.41
C VAL A 142 -7.61 3.14 16.39
N LEU A 143 -6.53 2.39 16.15
CA LEU A 143 -6.54 0.94 16.18
C LEU A 143 -6.30 0.45 17.62
N PRO A 144 -6.88 -0.70 18.01
CA PRO A 144 -6.56 -1.33 19.28
C PRO A 144 -5.05 -1.62 19.35
N SER A 145 -4.51 -1.68 20.57
CA SER A 145 -3.11 -2.08 20.73
C SER A 145 -2.98 -3.60 20.53
N PRO A 146 -1.97 -4.07 19.77
CA PRO A 146 -1.54 -5.48 19.81
C PRO A 146 -1.14 -5.92 21.21
N GLU A 147 -1.12 -7.23 21.43
CA GLU A 147 -0.72 -7.88 22.68
C GLU A 147 0.77 -7.65 22.97
N PHE A 148 1.62 -7.75 21.95
CA PHE A 148 3.06 -7.62 22.12
C PHE A 148 3.56 -6.18 21.95
N PRO A 149 4.62 -5.78 22.70
CA PRO A 149 5.11 -4.41 22.71
C PRO A 149 5.70 -3.99 21.36
N ARG A 150 5.34 -2.78 20.93
CA ARG A 150 5.87 -2.09 19.74
C ARG A 150 7.23 -1.44 20.04
N GLY A 151 8.22 -2.26 20.36
CA GLY A 151 9.59 -1.83 20.70
C GLY A 151 10.68 -2.45 19.82
N SER A 152 10.39 -3.58 19.17
CA SER A 152 11.29 -4.27 18.24
C SER A 152 10.98 -3.92 16.79
N LEU A 153 11.92 -4.24 15.89
CA LEU A 153 11.77 -4.11 14.43
C LEU A 153 10.54 -4.91 13.97
N THR A 154 9.42 -4.20 13.78
CA THR A 154 8.14 -4.75 13.34
C THR A 154 7.82 -4.27 11.94
N CYS A 155 7.11 -5.13 11.20
CA CYS A 155 6.57 -4.84 9.89
C CYS A 155 5.07 -5.08 9.88
N PHE A 156 4.35 -4.21 9.19
CA PHE A 156 2.92 -4.34 8.98
C PHE A 156 2.60 -4.58 7.51
N GLY A 157 1.52 -5.30 7.27
CA GLY A 157 0.83 -5.40 6.00
C GLY A 157 -0.63 -5.03 6.20
N LEU A 158 -1.20 -4.36 5.20
CA LEU A 158 -2.64 -4.12 5.10
C LEU A 158 -3.15 -4.79 3.82
N GLY A 159 -4.26 -5.51 3.92
CA GLY A 159 -4.85 -6.24 2.81
C GLY A 159 -6.35 -6.40 2.95
N TYR A 160 -7.06 -6.50 1.83
CA TYR A 160 -8.50 -6.81 1.80
C TYR A 160 -8.67 -8.33 1.65
N ASP A 161 -9.38 -8.94 2.60
CA ASP A 161 -9.79 -10.33 2.53
C ASP A 161 -11.18 -10.41 1.90
N SER A 162 -11.26 -10.81 0.64
CA SER A 162 -12.52 -10.96 -0.07
C SER A 162 -13.42 -12.03 0.56
N THR A 163 -12.85 -13.05 1.20
CA THR A 163 -13.59 -14.16 1.81
C THR A 163 -14.37 -13.71 3.05
N SER A 164 -13.76 -12.91 3.92
CA SER A 164 -14.47 -12.27 5.06
C SER A 164 -15.12 -10.91 4.70
N GLY A 165 -14.88 -10.42 3.49
CA GLY A 165 -15.37 -9.15 2.97
C GLY A 165 -14.87 -7.93 3.74
N GLY A 166 -13.64 -7.94 4.26
CA GLY A 166 -13.10 -6.88 5.11
C GLY A 166 -11.59 -6.78 5.08
N TYR A 167 -11.05 -5.64 5.52
CA TYR A 167 -9.60 -5.48 5.65
C TYR A 167 -9.06 -6.17 6.90
N LYS A 168 -7.85 -6.73 6.77
CA LYS A 168 -7.05 -7.17 7.91
C LYS A 168 -5.68 -6.50 7.88
N ILE A 169 -5.14 -6.27 9.07
CA ILE A 169 -3.78 -5.78 9.28
C ILE A 169 -2.99 -6.92 9.89
N PHE A 170 -1.89 -7.32 9.26
CA PHE A 170 -0.99 -8.30 9.80
C PHE A 170 0.27 -7.61 10.30
N GLN A 171 0.67 -7.91 11.53
CA GLN A 171 1.88 -7.43 12.17
C GLN A 171 2.80 -8.61 12.39
N HIS A 172 4.07 -8.44 12.00
CA HIS A 172 5.09 -9.44 12.21
C HIS A 172 6.36 -8.84 12.81
N TYR A 173 7.09 -9.67 13.54
CA TYR A 173 8.21 -9.29 14.39
C TYR A 173 9.51 -9.86 13.83
N GLN A 174 10.59 -9.07 13.88
CA GLN A 174 11.92 -9.57 13.54
C GLN A 174 12.33 -10.72 14.47
N GLY A 175 13.04 -11.69 13.90
CA GLY A 175 13.46 -12.91 14.57
C GLY A 175 12.29 -13.86 14.79
N CYS A 176 12.39 -14.63 15.87
CA CYS A 176 11.39 -15.64 16.25
C CYS A 176 10.81 -15.35 17.64
N SER A 177 11.03 -14.15 18.19
CA SER A 177 10.73 -13.84 19.60
C SER A 177 9.23 -13.73 19.88
N PHE A 178 8.43 -13.37 18.88
CA PHE A 178 6.99 -13.20 19.03
C PHE A 178 6.24 -13.81 17.84
N PRO A 179 5.09 -14.45 18.07
CA PRO A 179 4.21 -14.89 16.98
C PRO A 179 3.68 -13.68 16.19
N GLY A 180 3.24 -13.92 14.96
CA GLY A 180 2.53 -12.89 14.21
C GLY A 180 1.19 -12.56 14.87
N GLU A 181 0.71 -11.33 14.67
CA GLU A 181 -0.61 -10.91 15.11
C GLU A 181 -1.41 -10.36 13.94
N ILE A 182 -2.69 -10.65 13.89
CA ILE A 182 -3.60 -10.14 12.86
C ILE A 182 -4.80 -9.46 13.49
N LEU A 183 -5.14 -8.31 12.96
CA LEU A 183 -6.33 -7.53 13.30
C LEU A 183 -7.30 -7.59 12.13
N ALA A 184 -8.45 -8.23 12.33
CA ALA A 184 -9.57 -8.08 11.44
C ALA A 184 -10.34 -6.80 11.81
N LEU A 185 -10.42 -5.82 10.91
CA LEU A 185 -10.99 -4.52 11.28
C LEU A 185 -12.48 -4.59 11.65
N LYS A 186 -13.25 -5.48 11.02
CA LYS A 186 -14.65 -5.78 11.37
C LYS A 186 -14.80 -6.41 12.78
N GLY A 187 -13.78 -7.11 13.27
CA GLY A 187 -13.79 -7.70 14.63
C GLY A 187 -13.28 -6.72 15.68
N GLY A 188 -12.43 -5.77 15.29
CA GLY A 188 -11.86 -4.77 16.18
C GLY A 188 -10.90 -5.32 17.23
N SER A 189 -10.40 -6.56 17.06
CA SER A 189 -9.47 -7.19 17.99
C SER A 189 -8.27 -7.82 17.28
N TRP A 190 -7.10 -7.68 17.91
CA TRP A 190 -5.91 -8.43 17.54
C TRP A 190 -6.05 -9.87 18.03
N ARG A 191 -5.51 -10.79 17.24
CA ARG A 191 -5.32 -12.17 17.66
C ARG A 191 -4.01 -12.70 17.16
N ARG A 192 -3.48 -13.67 17.89
CA ARG A 192 -2.22 -14.34 17.59
C ARG A 192 -2.37 -15.33 16.45
N ILE A 193 -1.28 -15.49 15.70
CA ILE A 193 -1.07 -16.53 14.71
C ILE A 193 0.10 -17.38 15.23
N ASP A 194 -0.24 -18.51 15.86
CA ASP A 194 0.74 -19.33 16.58
C ASP A 194 1.55 -20.28 15.66
N GLU A 195 1.15 -20.43 14.39
CA GLU A 195 1.76 -21.36 13.43
C GLU A 195 2.97 -20.79 12.67
N HIS A 196 3.83 -19.98 13.32
CA HIS A 196 5.02 -19.51 12.62
C HIS A 196 5.96 -20.69 12.28
N PRO A 197 6.43 -20.83 11.03
CA PRO A 197 7.27 -21.96 10.66
C PRO A 197 8.56 -21.99 11.49
N ARG A 198 8.83 -23.15 12.11
CA ARG A 198 10.02 -23.32 12.96
C ARG A 198 11.29 -23.26 12.10
N GLY A 199 12.30 -22.56 12.58
CA GLY A 199 13.60 -22.45 11.90
C GLY A 199 13.70 -21.31 10.87
N ILE A 200 12.67 -20.46 10.78
CA ILE A 200 12.68 -19.24 9.96
C ILE A 200 13.04 -18.02 10.82
N ASP A 201 14.12 -17.34 10.45
CA ASP A 201 14.56 -16.06 11.03
C ASP A 201 14.07 -14.89 10.17
N ASN A 202 13.05 -14.17 10.66
CA ASN A 202 12.52 -13.00 9.97
C ASN A 202 13.51 -11.85 10.08
N ARG A 203 14.03 -11.34 8.95
CA ARG A 203 14.97 -10.21 8.95
C ARG A 203 14.38 -9.03 8.21
N PHE A 204 13.74 -8.14 8.97
CA PHE A 204 13.28 -6.87 8.45
C PHE A 204 14.41 -5.86 8.48
N VAL A 205 14.68 -5.24 7.33
CA VAL A 205 15.74 -4.24 7.21
C VAL A 205 15.14 -2.92 6.75
N CYS A 206 15.63 -1.82 7.32
CA CYS A 206 15.10 -0.48 7.06
C CYS A 206 13.57 -0.42 7.30
N ARG A 207 12.88 0.45 6.58
CA ARG A 207 11.42 0.66 6.67
C ARG A 207 10.66 -0.26 5.72
N GLN A 208 10.98 -1.55 5.74
CA GLN A 208 10.23 -2.56 4.98
C GLN A 208 8.81 -2.73 5.53
N PHE A 209 7.96 -3.29 4.69
CA PHE A 209 6.55 -3.60 4.96
C PHE A 209 6.22 -4.97 4.39
N LEU A 210 5.10 -5.56 4.80
CA LEU A 210 4.67 -6.85 4.27
C LEU A 210 3.94 -6.63 2.93
N ALA A 211 4.53 -7.12 1.85
CA ALA A 211 4.01 -6.94 0.49
C ALA A 211 2.72 -7.73 0.30
N PHE A 212 1.61 -7.07 -0.05
CA PHE A 212 0.31 -7.73 -0.21
C PHE A 212 -0.06 -7.90 -1.68
N VAL A 213 -0.17 -9.15 -2.13
CA VAL A 213 -0.55 -9.55 -3.49
C VAL A 213 -1.09 -10.98 -3.45
N HIS A 214 -1.94 -11.40 -4.39
CA HIS A 214 -2.53 -12.75 -4.42
C HIS A 214 -3.20 -13.17 -3.08
N ALA A 215 -3.89 -12.23 -2.42
CA ALA A 215 -4.53 -12.44 -1.12
C ALA A 215 -3.58 -12.98 -0.02
N ALA A 216 -2.29 -12.66 -0.12
CA ALA A 216 -1.29 -13.05 0.87
C ALA A 216 -0.30 -11.92 1.16
N PHE A 217 0.20 -11.89 2.40
CA PHE A 217 1.31 -11.04 2.82
C PHE A 217 2.64 -11.74 2.52
N HIS A 218 3.63 -11.00 2.04
CA HIS A 218 4.93 -11.53 1.64
C HIS A 218 6.07 -10.75 2.27
N TRP A 219 7.09 -11.48 2.74
CA TRP A 219 8.32 -10.89 3.25
C TRP A 219 9.49 -11.84 3.08
N ILE A 220 10.69 -11.33 3.34
CA ILE A 220 11.92 -12.12 3.30
C ILE A 220 12.23 -12.64 4.69
N ALA A 221 12.56 -13.91 4.77
CA ALA A 221 13.09 -14.54 5.96
C ALA A 221 14.25 -15.47 5.59
N TYR A 222 14.93 -15.99 6.60
CA TYR A 222 16.09 -16.86 6.42
C TYR A 222 15.85 -18.21 7.06
N SER A 223 15.99 -19.29 6.29
CA SER A 223 15.94 -20.67 6.76
C SER A 223 17.28 -21.33 6.50
N GLN A 224 17.95 -21.84 7.54
CA GLN A 224 19.24 -22.55 7.43
C GLN A 224 20.27 -21.82 6.52
N ASN A 225 20.40 -20.50 6.69
CA ASN A 225 21.26 -19.58 5.92
C ASN A 225 20.84 -19.29 4.47
N HIS A 226 19.67 -19.72 4.02
CA HIS A 226 19.12 -19.38 2.72
C HIS A 226 17.97 -18.38 2.88
N ALA A 227 17.95 -17.34 2.05
CA ALA A 227 16.81 -16.44 1.99
C ALA A 227 15.62 -17.16 1.34
N VAL A 228 14.44 -17.00 1.93
CA VAL A 228 13.16 -17.52 1.42
C VAL A 228 12.14 -16.38 1.38
N VAL A 229 11.22 -16.43 0.43
CA VAL A 229 10.04 -15.55 0.45
C VAL A 229 8.95 -16.29 1.22
N VAL A 230 8.59 -15.77 2.38
CA VAL A 230 7.47 -16.31 3.16
C VAL A 230 6.20 -15.62 2.68
N SER A 231 5.15 -16.41 2.49
CA SER A 231 3.79 -15.94 2.23
C SER A 231 2.88 -16.30 3.40
N PHE A 232 1.92 -15.44 3.73
CA PHE A 232 0.85 -15.74 4.67
C PHE A 232 -0.49 -15.41 4.03
N SER A 233 -1.32 -16.44 3.79
CA SER A 233 -2.65 -16.29 3.19
C SER A 233 -3.58 -15.53 4.15
N ILE A 234 -4.20 -14.46 3.69
CA ILE A 234 -5.07 -13.64 4.55
C ILE A 234 -6.40 -14.33 4.86
N SER A 235 -6.90 -15.18 3.96
CA SER A 235 -8.20 -15.85 4.09
C SER A 235 -8.09 -17.13 4.89
N ASN A 236 -7.09 -17.97 4.58
CA ASN A 236 -6.92 -19.28 5.21
C ASN A 236 -5.93 -19.25 6.36
N GLU A 237 -5.14 -18.19 6.47
CA GLU A 237 -4.20 -17.96 7.58
C GLU A 237 -3.10 -19.00 7.68
N VAL A 238 -2.76 -19.55 6.52
CA VAL A 238 -1.72 -20.55 6.33
C VAL A 238 -0.45 -19.88 5.82
N TYR A 239 0.68 -20.26 6.40
CA TYR A 239 2.00 -19.91 5.89
C TYR A 239 2.36 -20.77 4.68
N GLY A 240 3.04 -20.15 3.73
CA GLY A 240 3.65 -20.82 2.59
C GLY A 240 5.04 -20.27 2.36
N GLU A 241 5.83 -21.03 1.61
CA GLU A 241 7.15 -20.62 1.18
C GLU A 241 7.16 -20.58 -0.35
N ILE A 242 7.62 -19.47 -0.89
CA ILE A 242 7.89 -19.34 -2.31
C ILE A 242 9.40 -19.48 -2.47
N PRO A 243 9.88 -20.49 -3.22
CA PRO A 243 11.30 -20.70 -3.37
C PRO A 243 11.97 -19.46 -3.96
N PHE A 244 13.09 -19.10 -3.35
CA PHE A 244 13.86 -17.92 -3.70
C PHE A 244 14.79 -18.21 -4.89
N PRO A 245 15.05 -17.22 -5.78
CA PRO A 245 15.98 -17.43 -6.88
C PRO A 245 17.41 -17.62 -6.32
N GLU A 246 17.99 -18.81 -6.47
CA GLU A 246 19.31 -19.19 -5.91
C GLU A 246 20.45 -18.20 -6.25
N LYS A 247 20.36 -17.49 -7.39
CA LYS A 247 21.33 -16.45 -7.80
C LYS A 247 21.41 -15.24 -6.85
N MET A 248 20.57 -15.20 -5.81
CA MET A 248 20.45 -14.12 -4.83
C MET A 248 20.86 -14.50 -3.41
N SER A 249 21.22 -15.77 -3.14
CA SER A 249 21.42 -16.31 -1.79
C SER A 249 22.72 -15.87 -1.08
N ALA A 250 23.32 -14.76 -1.49
CA ALA A 250 24.55 -14.31 -0.86
C ALA A 250 24.24 -13.69 0.51
N LEU A 251 24.92 -14.16 1.56
CA LEU A 251 24.98 -13.59 2.92
C LEU A 251 25.45 -12.12 2.95
N THR A 252 25.71 -11.52 1.79
CA THR A 252 26.33 -10.22 1.56
C THR A 252 25.40 -9.22 0.86
N ALA A 253 24.08 -9.48 0.84
CA ALA A 253 23.08 -8.57 0.28
C ALA A 253 21.91 -8.33 1.24
N LEU A 254 21.41 -7.09 1.27
CA LEU A 254 20.17 -6.74 1.97
C LEU A 254 18.99 -6.96 1.02
N ILE A 255 18.06 -7.81 1.41
CA ILE A 255 16.98 -8.30 0.54
C ILE A 255 15.63 -7.79 1.08
N GLY A 256 14.71 -7.49 0.18
CA GLY A 256 13.34 -7.13 0.54
C GLY A 256 12.31 -7.57 -0.49
N ALA A 257 11.07 -7.68 -0.06
CA ALA A 257 9.91 -7.90 -0.92
C ALA A 257 9.12 -6.60 -1.10
N THR A 258 8.54 -6.40 -2.27
CA THR A 258 7.63 -5.28 -2.57
C THR A 258 6.60 -5.72 -3.62
N VAL A 259 5.64 -4.86 -3.92
CA VAL A 259 4.69 -5.05 -5.03
C VAL A 259 4.87 -3.92 -6.03
N LEU A 260 5.07 -4.26 -7.30
CA LEU A 260 5.12 -3.30 -8.40
C LEU A 260 4.13 -3.74 -9.47
N GLU A 261 3.24 -2.85 -9.89
CA GLU A 261 2.24 -3.12 -10.93
C GLU A 261 1.38 -4.38 -10.65
N GLY A 262 1.14 -4.69 -9.37
CA GLY A 262 0.38 -5.88 -8.95
C GLY A 262 1.17 -7.18 -9.00
N MET A 263 2.47 -7.15 -9.27
CA MET A 263 3.35 -8.32 -9.27
C MET A 263 4.21 -8.35 -8.00
N LEU A 264 4.48 -9.55 -7.49
CA LEU A 264 5.42 -9.75 -6.38
C LEU A 264 6.85 -9.55 -6.88
N CYS A 265 7.58 -8.67 -6.21
CA CYS A 265 8.96 -8.39 -6.56
C CYS A 265 9.90 -8.56 -5.37
N VAL A 266 11.10 -9.03 -5.66
CA VAL A 266 12.19 -9.12 -4.68
C VAL A 266 13.34 -8.25 -5.15
N HIS A 267 13.88 -7.44 -4.26
CA HIS A 267 15.04 -6.61 -4.51
C HIS A 267 16.19 -6.97 -3.59
N SER A 268 17.42 -6.79 -4.08
CA SER A 268 18.64 -6.95 -3.30
C SER A 268 19.57 -5.76 -3.46
N ASN A 269 20.16 -5.32 -2.36
CA ASN A 269 21.22 -4.31 -2.32
C ASN A 269 22.55 -4.99 -1.94
N SER A 270 23.57 -4.91 -2.80
CA SER A 270 24.92 -5.41 -2.48
C SER A 270 25.56 -4.62 -1.33
N ILE A 271 26.18 -5.30 -0.37
CA ILE A 271 26.79 -4.69 0.83
C ILE A 271 28.29 -4.35 0.61
N TYR A 272 28.92 -4.84 -0.46
CA TYR A 272 30.36 -4.64 -0.69
C TYR A 272 30.74 -3.16 -0.95
N PRO A 273 31.88 -2.67 -0.40
CA PRO A 273 32.35 -1.31 -0.64
C PRO A 273 32.73 -1.09 -2.12
N GLY A 274 32.35 0.06 -2.69
CA GLY A 274 32.74 0.48 -4.04
C GLY A 274 31.54 0.75 -4.95
N LYS A 275 30.86 -0.30 -5.42
CA LYS A 275 29.68 -0.21 -6.32
C LYS A 275 28.52 -1.04 -5.79
N ARG A 276 27.61 -0.41 -5.02
CA ARG A 276 26.37 -1.08 -4.61
C ARG A 276 25.50 -1.25 -5.85
N THR A 277 25.08 -2.48 -6.15
CA THR A 277 24.10 -2.75 -7.21
C THR A 277 22.77 -3.09 -6.58
N ILE A 278 21.71 -2.49 -7.12
CA ILE A 278 20.34 -2.82 -6.81
C ILE A 278 19.88 -3.75 -7.92
N LYS A 279 19.48 -4.95 -7.55
CA LYS A 279 18.90 -5.90 -8.48
C LYS A 279 17.45 -6.17 -8.08
N LEU A 280 16.58 -6.34 -9.06
CA LEU A 280 15.14 -6.54 -8.90
C LEU A 280 14.71 -7.73 -9.74
N TRP A 281 13.90 -8.60 -9.16
CA TRP A 281 13.27 -9.73 -9.81
C TRP A 281 11.76 -9.65 -9.63
N VAL A 282 11.05 -10.10 -10.64
CA VAL A 282 9.59 -10.17 -10.66
C VAL A 282 9.19 -11.63 -10.73
N LEU A 283 8.21 -12.03 -9.94
CA LEU A 283 7.59 -13.34 -10.05
C LEU A 283 6.47 -13.26 -11.09
N LYS A 284 6.68 -13.89 -12.25
CA LYS A 284 5.70 -13.86 -13.35
C LYS A 284 4.50 -14.78 -13.08
N GLU A 285 4.75 -15.96 -12.54
CA GLU A 285 3.74 -16.97 -12.20
C GLU A 285 3.84 -17.28 -10.70
N TYR A 286 2.75 -17.00 -9.99
CA TYR A 286 2.74 -17.03 -8.53
C TYR A 286 2.96 -18.45 -7.99
N GLY A 287 3.88 -18.59 -7.02
CA GLY A 287 4.24 -19.87 -6.41
C GLY A 287 5.22 -20.74 -7.20
N ILE A 288 5.60 -20.36 -8.43
CA ILE A 288 6.50 -21.16 -9.28
C ILE A 288 7.93 -20.62 -9.20
N LYS A 289 8.86 -21.42 -8.66
CA LYS A 289 10.28 -21.05 -8.46
C LYS A 289 10.94 -20.59 -9.77
N GLU A 290 10.71 -21.32 -10.84
CA GLU A 290 11.33 -21.10 -12.14
C GLU A 290 10.83 -19.82 -12.82
N SER A 291 9.76 -19.23 -12.29
CA SER A 291 9.12 -18.05 -12.86
C SER A 291 9.71 -16.71 -12.40
N TRP A 292 10.72 -16.72 -11.52
CA TRP A 292 11.46 -15.51 -11.16
C TRP A 292 12.29 -15.01 -12.34
N ILE A 293 11.93 -13.84 -12.87
CA ILE A 293 12.67 -13.21 -13.96
C ILE A 293 13.49 -12.02 -13.45
N PRO A 294 14.78 -11.89 -13.83
CA PRO A 294 15.53 -10.66 -13.61
C PRO A 294 14.83 -9.51 -14.33
N PHE A 295 14.55 -8.44 -13.61
CA PHE A 295 13.80 -7.31 -14.14
C PHE A 295 14.66 -6.04 -14.23
N LEU A 296 15.50 -5.80 -13.23
CA LEU A 296 16.36 -4.63 -13.19
C LEU A 296 17.70 -4.95 -12.54
N SER A 297 18.77 -4.33 -13.04
CA SER A 297 20.07 -4.25 -12.36
C SER A 297 20.61 -2.85 -12.57
N VAL A 298 20.84 -2.11 -11.48
CA VAL A 298 21.27 -0.70 -11.50
C VAL A 298 22.45 -0.53 -10.58
N GLU A 299 23.52 0.10 -11.06
CA GLU A 299 24.59 0.61 -10.18
C GLU A 299 24.04 1.81 -9.40
N ASP A 300 24.11 1.75 -8.07
CA ASP A 300 23.76 2.87 -7.21
C ASP A 300 24.97 3.82 -7.13
N PRO A 301 24.90 5.03 -7.73
CA PRO A 301 26.03 5.96 -7.74
C PRO A 301 26.31 6.57 -6.36
N THR A 302 25.34 6.53 -5.46
CA THR A 302 25.47 7.06 -4.10
C THR A 302 26.05 6.04 -3.14
N GLY A 303 26.04 4.76 -3.55
CA GLY A 303 26.33 3.66 -2.66
C GLY A 303 25.31 3.53 -1.53
N ALA A 304 24.08 4.07 -1.62
CA ALA A 304 23.04 3.90 -0.59
C ALA A 304 22.34 2.53 -0.66
N ILE A 305 21.59 2.18 0.39
CA ILE A 305 20.54 1.16 0.33
C ILE A 305 19.31 1.81 -0.30
N SER A 306 18.82 1.19 -1.37
CA SER A 306 17.68 1.67 -2.11
C SER A 306 16.55 0.64 -2.10
N ILE A 307 15.34 1.10 -1.82
CA ILE A 307 14.11 0.30 -1.81
C ILE A 307 13.22 0.78 -2.96
N PRO A 308 12.86 -0.09 -3.93
CA PRO A 308 11.92 0.27 -4.98
C PRO A 308 10.52 0.52 -4.41
N LYS A 309 9.92 1.65 -4.78
CA LYS A 309 8.66 2.14 -4.23
C LYS A 309 7.56 2.30 -5.29
N TYR A 310 7.93 2.60 -6.53
CA TYR A 310 6.99 2.79 -7.63
C TYR A 310 7.66 2.62 -8.99
N ARG A 311 6.89 2.24 -10.01
CA ARG A 311 7.30 2.21 -11.42
C ARG A 311 6.42 3.14 -12.23
N PHE A 312 7.03 4.07 -12.94
CA PHE A 312 6.34 5.00 -13.84
C PHE A 312 5.99 4.32 -15.17
N ALA A 313 5.06 4.91 -15.91
CA ALA A 313 4.57 4.35 -17.18
C ALA A 313 5.64 4.32 -18.29
N ASP A 314 6.61 5.24 -18.24
CA ASP A 314 7.80 5.25 -19.10
C ASP A 314 8.84 4.17 -18.72
N GLY A 315 8.60 3.44 -17.63
CA GLY A 315 9.45 2.39 -17.12
C GLY A 315 10.52 2.85 -16.14
N GLU A 316 10.58 4.14 -15.83
CA GLU A 316 11.46 4.68 -14.80
C GLU A 316 11.03 4.20 -13.40
N MET A 317 11.98 4.12 -12.47
CA MET A 317 11.75 3.56 -11.14
C MET A 317 11.99 4.60 -10.06
N LEU A 318 11.06 4.68 -9.11
CA LEU A 318 11.22 5.46 -7.89
C LEU A 318 11.80 4.60 -6.78
N PHE A 319 12.89 5.08 -6.17
CA PHE A 319 13.55 4.46 -5.04
C PHE A 319 13.51 5.37 -3.81
N TRP A 320 13.30 4.77 -2.63
CA TRP A 320 13.64 5.40 -1.35
C TRP A 320 15.06 5.00 -0.97
N CYS A 321 15.90 5.97 -0.60
CA CYS A 321 17.30 5.76 -0.26
C CYS A 321 17.57 6.09 1.21
N ASN A 322 18.33 5.24 1.90
CA ASN A 322 18.62 5.45 3.32
C ASN A 322 19.70 6.52 3.57
N GLU A 323 20.71 6.64 2.70
CA GLU A 323 21.73 7.68 2.77
C GLU A 323 21.17 8.94 2.09
N GLY A 324 21.22 10.08 2.78
CA GLY A 324 20.52 11.31 2.38
C GLY A 324 19.00 11.30 2.59
N VAL A 325 18.42 10.14 2.94
CA VAL A 325 17.00 9.92 3.31
C VAL A 325 16.06 10.67 2.38
N MET A 326 16.01 10.22 1.12
CA MET A 326 15.29 10.88 0.03
C MET A 326 14.69 9.90 -0.97
N PHE A 327 13.78 10.40 -1.79
CA PHE A 327 13.29 9.70 -2.98
C PHE A 327 14.12 10.11 -4.20
N ARG A 328 14.43 9.15 -5.08
CA ARG A 328 15.16 9.41 -6.32
C ARG A 328 14.74 8.47 -7.45
N THR A 329 14.99 8.91 -8.66
CA THR A 329 15.02 8.08 -9.88
C THR A 329 16.46 7.93 -10.36
N ARG A 330 16.68 7.34 -11.53
CA ARG A 330 18.01 7.32 -12.16
C ARG A 330 18.41 8.70 -12.67
N CYS A 331 17.44 9.54 -12.99
CA CYS A 331 17.67 10.91 -13.46
C CYS A 331 18.09 11.87 -12.33
N GLY A 332 17.95 11.48 -11.06
CA GLY A 332 18.34 12.28 -9.91
C GLY A 332 17.32 12.24 -8.77
N PRO A 333 17.42 13.17 -7.80
CA PRO A 333 16.43 13.30 -6.73
C PRO A 333 15.01 13.49 -7.29
N PHE A 334 14.05 12.80 -6.70
CA PHE A 334 12.64 12.87 -7.09
C PHE A 334 11.91 13.85 -6.17
N GLY A 335 11.18 14.78 -6.77
CA GLY A 335 10.33 15.75 -6.08
C GLY A 335 11.05 17.02 -5.63
N ALA A 336 10.32 18.13 -5.69
CA ALA A 336 10.79 19.45 -5.29
C ALA A 336 10.38 19.75 -3.84
N TRP A 337 11.04 19.06 -2.90
CA TRP A 337 10.72 19.14 -1.48
C TRP A 337 11.24 20.43 -0.81
N PRO A 338 10.63 20.87 0.30
CA PRO A 338 11.14 21.99 1.09
C PRO A 338 12.60 21.75 1.53
N ARG A 339 13.50 22.71 1.24
CA ARG A 339 14.97 22.57 1.35
C ARG A 339 15.53 22.32 2.77
N SER A 340 14.72 22.36 3.82
CA SER A 340 15.18 22.21 5.22
C SER A 340 14.91 20.85 5.86
N ASP A 341 14.19 19.97 5.15
CA ASP A 341 13.55 18.81 5.77
C ASP A 341 14.08 17.50 5.18
N THR A 342 14.28 16.51 6.05
CA THR A 342 14.76 15.18 5.67
C THR A 342 13.57 14.25 5.49
N ILE A 343 13.47 13.53 4.35
CA ILE A 343 12.32 12.69 4.04
C ILE A 343 12.44 11.35 4.76
N PHE A 344 11.97 11.32 5.99
CA PHE A 344 12.10 10.18 6.89
C PHE A 344 11.44 8.90 6.34
N ASP A 345 10.28 9.03 5.70
CA ASP A 345 9.48 7.90 5.23
C ASP A 345 8.61 8.27 4.02
N GLY A 346 8.16 7.26 3.28
CA GLY A 346 7.11 7.46 2.29
C GLY A 346 6.71 6.22 1.49
N HIS A 347 5.48 6.28 1.00
CA HIS A 347 4.80 5.19 0.32
C HIS A 347 3.97 5.72 -0.84
N ALA A 348 4.05 5.03 -1.97
CA ALA A 348 3.08 5.20 -3.03
C ALA A 348 1.71 4.71 -2.55
N PHE A 349 0.66 5.47 -2.84
CA PHE A 349 -0.71 5.07 -2.60
C PHE A 349 -1.60 5.64 -3.68
N ARG A 350 -2.77 5.03 -3.84
CA ARG A 350 -3.78 5.47 -4.80
C ARG A 350 -4.93 6.14 -4.05
N GLU A 351 -5.38 7.30 -4.49
CA GLU A 351 -6.48 8.02 -3.86
C GLU A 351 -7.80 7.27 -3.95
N ARG A 352 -8.48 7.08 -2.81
CA ARG A 352 -9.77 6.39 -2.74
C ARG A 352 -10.75 7.07 -1.77
N LEU A 353 -12.05 6.90 -2.02
CA LEU A 353 -13.15 7.32 -1.13
C LEU A 353 -13.51 6.28 -0.05
N ILE A 354 -12.54 5.48 0.39
CA ILE A 354 -12.75 4.44 1.40
C ILE A 354 -12.69 5.06 2.79
N SER A 355 -13.70 4.82 3.61
CA SER A 355 -13.74 5.38 4.97
C SER A 355 -13.13 4.42 5.98
N PRO A 356 -12.11 4.82 6.75
CA PRO A 356 -11.55 3.98 7.82
C PRO A 356 -12.59 3.62 8.89
N THR A 357 -13.55 4.51 9.17
CA THR A 357 -14.60 4.27 10.18
C THR A 357 -15.54 3.14 9.80
N ARG A 358 -15.85 2.99 8.50
CA ARG A 358 -16.62 1.86 7.98
C ARG A 358 -15.83 0.55 7.92
N CYS A 359 -14.52 0.60 8.15
CA CYS A 359 -13.70 -0.61 8.25
C CYS A 359 -13.75 -1.23 9.64
N GLY A 360 -14.05 -0.45 10.69
CA GLY A 360 -14.11 -0.90 12.09
C GLY A 360 -15.31 -1.79 12.43
N PRO A 361 -15.44 -2.23 13.70
CA PRO A 361 -16.44 -3.22 14.12
C PRO A 361 -17.90 -2.79 13.96
N PHE A 362 -18.15 -1.50 13.72
CA PHE A 362 -19.49 -0.94 13.55
C PHE A 362 -19.81 -0.52 12.10
N GLY A 363 -18.94 -0.88 11.14
CA GLY A 363 -19.06 -0.46 9.75
C GLY A 363 -19.67 -1.52 8.82
N ALA A 364 -20.81 -1.20 8.19
CA ALA A 364 -21.35 -2.00 7.09
C ALA A 364 -20.58 -1.73 5.77
N TRP A 365 -20.26 -2.81 5.05
CA TRP A 365 -19.56 -2.79 3.77
C TRP A 365 -20.52 -3.01 2.59
N PRO A 366 -20.31 -2.35 1.43
CA PRO A 366 -20.77 -2.88 0.16
C PRO A 366 -19.91 -4.10 -0.19
N SER A 367 -20.54 -5.21 -0.57
CA SER A 367 -19.83 -6.41 -1.00
C SER A 367 -18.98 -6.13 -2.25
N CYS A 368 -17.71 -6.54 -2.17
CA CYS A 368 -16.82 -6.59 -3.32
C CYS A 368 -16.90 -8.00 -3.91
N ASP A 369 -18.09 -8.41 -4.35
CA ASP A 369 -18.27 -9.69 -5.03
C ASP A 369 -17.84 -9.59 -6.51
N SER A 370 -17.27 -10.70 -6.96
CA SER A 370 -16.95 -11.18 -8.32
C SER A 370 -15.75 -10.58 -9.08
N ILE A 371 -14.59 -11.26 -8.96
CA ILE A 371 -13.90 -11.81 -10.13
C ILE A 371 -13.80 -13.33 -9.92
N CYS A 372 -14.88 -14.01 -10.28
CA CYS A 372 -14.91 -15.40 -10.75
C CYS A 372 -16.07 -15.38 -11.73
N ASP A 373 -15.76 -15.37 -13.03
CA ASP A 373 -16.60 -15.84 -14.14
C ASP A 373 -15.91 -15.47 -15.45
N GLY A 374 -14.80 -16.16 -15.72
CA GLY A 374 -14.39 -16.43 -17.09
C GLY A 374 -15.18 -17.64 -17.57
N HIS A 375 -16.46 -17.46 -17.91
CA HIS A 375 -17.19 -18.45 -18.69
C HIS A 375 -16.52 -18.54 -20.06
N ALA A 376 -15.71 -19.58 -20.25
CA ALA A 376 -15.33 -20.06 -21.57
C ALA A 376 -16.59 -20.61 -22.24
N PHE A 377 -17.25 -19.78 -23.05
CA PHE A 377 -18.12 -20.27 -24.10
C PHE A 377 -17.23 -20.98 -25.12
N THR A 378 -17.29 -22.31 -25.15
CA THR A 378 -16.89 -23.08 -26.33
C THR A 378 -18.16 -23.33 -27.14
N GLU A 379 -18.28 -22.64 -28.26
CA GLU A 379 -19.24 -22.95 -29.31
C GLU A 379 -19.02 -24.39 -29.76
N SER A 380 -20.00 -25.26 -29.48
CA SER A 380 -20.12 -26.55 -30.16
C SER A 380 -21.25 -26.43 -31.19
N LEU A 381 -20.85 -26.18 -32.43
CA LEU A 381 -21.66 -26.34 -33.62
C LEU A 381 -21.89 -27.83 -33.89
N ILE A 382 -22.97 -28.43 -33.39
CA ILE A 382 -23.55 -29.64 -34.00
C ILE A 382 -25.10 -29.55 -33.98
N SER A 383 -25.65 -29.57 -35.20
CA SER A 383 -27.07 -29.51 -35.57
C SER A 383 -27.88 -30.73 -35.10
N PRO A 384 -29.16 -30.58 -34.70
CA PRO A 384 -30.05 -31.71 -34.51
C PRO A 384 -30.70 -32.11 -35.84
N ARG A 385 -30.28 -33.25 -36.39
CA ARG A 385 -31.06 -34.01 -37.38
C ARG A 385 -31.78 -35.16 -36.67
N SER A 386 -33.11 -35.07 -36.67
CA SER A 386 -34.10 -36.11 -36.95
C SER A 386 -33.84 -37.57 -36.53
N LEU A 387 -34.79 -38.15 -35.80
CA LEU A 387 -35.44 -39.48 -35.95
C LEU A 387 -36.33 -39.68 -34.70
N THR A 388 -37.66 -39.52 -34.72
CA THR A 388 -38.70 -40.54 -35.06
C THR A 388 -38.16 -41.97 -35.07
N TYR A 389 -38.48 -42.78 -34.06
CA TYR A 389 -39.76 -43.49 -33.89
C TYR A 389 -40.06 -43.70 -32.41
#